data_AF-A0A067TTU9-F1
#
_entry.id   AF-A0A067TTU9-F1
#
_cell.length_a   1.000
_cell.length_b   1.000
_cell.length_c   1.000
_cell.angle_alpha   90.00
_cell.angle_beta   90.00
_cell.angle_gamma   90.00
#
_symmetry.space_group_name_H-M   'P 1'
#
loop_
_entity.id
_entity.type
_entity.pdbx_description
1 polymer ?
#
loop_
_entity_poly.entity_id
_entity_poly.type
_entity_poly.pdbx_seq_one_letter_code
_entity_poly.pdbx_strand_id
1 'polypeptide(L)'
;MTSLFPSPHPPLPDFSTLLIAGPYHASAPIHLALSSNLNTPRSRTILFAPSRSTLKQDLQRFNDSWLTARSGNGATSELASNVIVL
;
A
#
# COMPACT_ATOMS: atom_id res chain seq x y z
N MET A 1 9.26 -7.30 7.47
CA MET A 1 10.04 -6.36 6.64
C MET A 1 9.15 -5.80 5.52
N THR A 2 9.33 -4.53 5.14
CA THR A 2 8.49 -3.82 4.15
C THR A 2 8.80 -4.28 2.73
N SER A 3 7.81 -4.22 1.84
CA SER A 3 7.95 -4.56 0.42
C SER A 3 6.94 -3.77 -0.40
N LEU A 4 7.25 -3.52 -1.68
CA LEU A 4 6.29 -2.98 -2.66
C LEU A 4 5.21 -4.00 -3.06
N PHE A 5 5.46 -5.29 -2.81
CA PHE A 5 4.64 -6.39 -3.27
C PHE A 5 4.51 -7.48 -2.18
N PRO A 6 3.40 -8.23 -2.14
CA PRO A 6 3.21 -9.32 -1.18
C PRO A 6 4.16 -10.49 -1.45
N SER A 7 4.77 -11.06 -0.40
CA SER A 7 5.79 -12.12 -0.48
C SER A 7 5.50 -13.24 -1.50
N PRO A 8 6.55 -13.84 -2.13
CA PRO A 8 7.98 -13.73 -1.78
C PRO A 8 8.75 -12.68 -2.60
N HIS A 9 9.20 -11.61 -1.94
CA HIS A 9 9.97 -10.53 -2.57
C HIS A 9 11.08 -10.03 -1.63
N PRO A 10 12.15 -9.40 -2.18
CA PRO A 10 13.19 -8.83 -1.34
C PRO A 10 12.60 -7.72 -0.47
N PRO A 11 12.95 -7.70 0.82
CA PRO A 11 12.52 -6.64 1.71
C PRO A 11 13.23 -5.32 1.35
N LEU A 12 12.53 -4.22 1.58
CA LEU A 12 13.11 -2.88 1.54
C LEU A 12 13.90 -2.60 2.83
N PRO A 13 14.90 -1.70 2.78
CA PRO A 13 15.58 -1.21 3.98
C PRO A 13 14.59 -0.41 4.87
N ASP A 14 15.00 -0.10 6.09
CA ASP A 14 14.20 0.76 6.96
C ASP A 14 14.15 2.19 6.40
N PHE A 15 12.95 2.77 6.34
CA PHE A 15 12.72 4.14 5.86
C PHE A 15 11.59 4.81 6.63
N SER A 16 11.67 6.13 6.79
CA SER A 16 10.57 6.98 7.27
C SER A 16 9.77 7.60 6.12
N THR A 17 10.37 7.69 4.95
CA THR A 17 9.79 8.31 3.75
C THR A 17 10.35 7.61 2.52
N LEU A 18 9.49 7.34 1.54
CA LEU A 18 9.88 6.73 0.27
C LEU A 18 9.17 7.46 -0.87
N LEU A 19 9.95 7.95 -1.85
CA LEU A 19 9.41 8.44 -3.10
C LEU A 19 9.42 7.30 -4.11
N ILE A 20 8.23 6.93 -4.60
CA ILE A 20 8.07 5.94 -5.66
C ILE A 20 7.86 6.70 -6.97
N ALA A 21 8.81 6.59 -7.90
CA ALA A 21 8.72 7.21 -9.21
C ALA A 21 9.13 6.21 -10.29
N GLY A 22 8.26 5.97 -11.27
CA GLY A 22 8.51 5.03 -12.37
C GLY A 22 7.28 4.20 -12.73
N PRO A 23 7.43 3.24 -13.66
CA PRO A 23 6.35 2.39 -14.16
C PRO A 23 6.00 1.27 -13.16
N TYR A 24 5.69 1.65 -11.92
CA TYR A 24 5.24 0.70 -10.90
C TYR A 24 3.78 0.33 -11.10
N HIS A 25 3.39 -0.84 -10.60
CA HIS A 25 1.98 -1.22 -10.53
C HIS A 25 1.20 -0.19 -9.71
N ALA A 26 -0.01 0.13 -10.15
CA ALA A 26 -0.88 1.08 -9.45
C ALA A 26 -1.17 0.65 -8.00
N SER A 27 -1.12 -0.66 -7.69
CA SER A 27 -1.28 -1.20 -6.35
C SER A 27 -0.01 -1.17 -5.48
N ALA A 28 1.17 -0.91 -6.04
CA ALA A 28 2.44 -0.93 -5.28
C ALA A 28 2.45 0.05 -4.08
N PRO A 29 1.96 1.30 -4.21
CA PRO A 29 1.92 2.22 -3.08
C PRO A 29 1.04 1.73 -1.92
N ILE A 30 -0.11 1.10 -2.20
CA ILE A 30 -0.99 0.58 -1.15
C ILE A 30 -0.42 -0.69 -0.51
N HIS A 31 0.18 -1.59 -1.30
CA HIS A 31 0.88 -2.77 -0.77
C HIS A 31 2.02 -2.38 0.17
N LEU A 32 2.77 -1.33 -0.19
CA LEU A 32 3.80 -0.78 0.67
C LEU A 32 3.23 -0.23 1.97
N ALA A 33 2.17 0.57 1.89
CA ALA A 33 1.54 1.16 3.07
C ALA A 33 1.03 0.10 4.04
N LEU A 34 0.37 -0.94 3.53
CA LEU A 34 -0.10 -2.08 4.31
C LEU A 34 1.07 -2.85 4.94
N SER A 35 2.14 -3.09 4.18
CA SER A 35 3.35 -3.76 4.68
C SER A 35 4.06 -2.94 5.75
N SER A 36 4.11 -1.61 5.60
CA SER A 36 4.71 -0.70 6.57
C SER A 36 3.94 -0.71 7.89
N ASN A 37 2.61 -0.58 7.82
CA ASN A 37 1.75 -0.60 9.00
C ASN A 37 1.76 -1.97 9.70
N LEU A 38 1.94 -3.07 8.95
CA LEU A 38 2.06 -4.42 9.51
C LEU A 38 3.35 -4.57 10.34
N ASN A 39 4.46 -3.99 9.87
CA ASN A 39 5.75 -4.10 10.55
C ASN A 39 5.91 -3.10 11.70
N THR A 40 5.18 -1.98 11.66
CA THR A 40 5.23 -0.92 12.68
C THR A 40 3.82 -0.63 13.21
N PRO A 41 3.30 -1.46 14.13
CA PRO A 41 1.97 -1.26 14.69
C PRO A 41 1.87 0.14 15.33
N ARG A 42 0.79 0.88 15.04
CA ARG A 42 0.54 2.29 15.43
C ARG A 42 1.21 3.38 14.58
N SER A 43 2.00 3.01 13.57
CA SER A 43 2.44 3.95 12.53
C SER A 43 1.26 4.34 11.64
N ARG A 44 1.26 5.58 11.14
CA ARG A 44 0.36 6.02 10.07
C ARG A 44 1.18 6.26 8.81
N THR A 45 0.73 5.69 7.71
CA THR A 45 1.33 5.94 6.40
C THR A 45 0.57 7.05 5.70
N ILE A 46 1.31 8.06 5.20
CA ILE A 46 0.76 9.12 4.36
C ILE A 46 1.12 8.80 2.91
N LEU A 47 0.11 8.68 2.06
CA LEU A 47 0.25 8.43 0.63
C LEU A 47 -0.11 9.70 -0.13
N PHE A 48 0.87 10.31 -0.79
CA PHE A 48 0.65 11.45 -1.68
C PHE A 48 0.24 10.93 -3.06
N ALA A 49 -0.97 11.26 -3.50
CA ALA A 49 -1.47 10.93 -4.83
C ALA A 49 -1.83 12.20 -5.59
N PRO A 50 -1.70 12.23 -6.94
CA PRO A 50 -2.14 13.38 -7.73
C PRO A 50 -3.61 13.73 -7.50
N SER A 51 -4.45 12.71 -7.28
CA SER A 51 -5.80 12.85 -6.73
C SER A 51 -6.29 11.53 -6.15
N ARG A 52 -7.20 11.62 -5.17
CA ARG A 52 -7.86 10.43 -4.59
C ARG A 52 -8.71 9.68 -5.62
N SER A 53 -9.38 10.39 -6.53
CA SER A 53 -10.22 9.79 -7.56
C SER A 53 -9.40 9.03 -8.59
N THR A 54 -8.29 9.61 -9.06
CA THR A 54 -7.35 8.94 -9.97
C THR A 54 -6.77 7.69 -9.33
N LEU A 55 -6.28 7.78 -8.08
CA LEU A 55 -5.76 6.62 -7.37
C LEU A 55 -6.81 5.51 -7.26
N LYS A 56 -8.05 5.85 -6.90
CA LYS A 56 -9.15 4.88 -6.81
C LYS A 56 -9.41 4.23 -8.17
N GLN A 57 -9.50 5.01 -9.23
CA GLN A 57 -9.75 4.52 -10.59
C GLN A 57 -8.62 3.60 -11.06
N ASP A 58 -7.36 3.95 -10.80
CA ASP A 58 -6.20 3.16 -11.18
C ASP A 58 -6.16 1.83 -10.41
N LEU A 59 -6.46 1.83 -9.11
CA LEU A 59 -6.57 0.61 -8.31
C LEU A 59 -7.70 -0.31 -8.82
N GLN A 60 -8.87 0.28 -9.14
CA GLN A 60 -10.01 -0.47 -9.69
C GLN A 60 -9.70 -1.04 -11.07
N ARG A 61 -9.05 -0.25 -11.93
CA ARG A 61 -8.67 -0.66 -13.30
C ARG A 61 -7.61 -1.74 -13.29
N PHE A 62 -6.62 -1.65 -12.40
CA PHE A 62 -5.57 -2.65 -12.26
C PHE A 62 -6.11 -3.97 -11.72
N ASN A 63 -7.17 -3.93 -10.89
CA ASN A 63 -7.88 -5.10 -10.36
C ASN A 63 -6.93 -6.14 -9.71
N ASP A 64 -6.15 -5.66 -8.74
CA ASP A 64 -5.18 -6.48 -8.01
C ASP A 64 -5.89 -7.64 -7.28
N SER A 65 -5.54 -8.89 -7.65
CA SER A 65 -6.18 -10.08 -7.11
C SER A 65 -5.93 -10.27 -5.62
N TRP A 66 -4.77 -9.83 -5.11
CA TRP A 66 -4.43 -9.92 -3.69
C TRP A 66 -5.30 -8.96 -2.88
N LEU A 67 -5.43 -7.69 -3.34
CA LEU A 67 -6.31 -6.72 -2.68
C LEU A 67 -7.76 -7.19 -2.71
N THR A 68 -8.24 -7.68 -3.84
CA THR A 68 -9.60 -8.23 -3.96
C THR A 68 -9.82 -9.37 -2.97
N ALA A 69 -8.90 -10.33 -2.88
CA ALA A 69 -9.01 -11.47 -1.97
C ALA A 69 -8.89 -11.11 -0.47
N ARG A 70 -8.21 -10.00 -0.14
CA ARG A 70 -7.89 -9.61 1.25
C ARG A 70 -8.70 -8.42 1.78
N SER A 71 -9.43 -7.71 0.92
CA SER A 71 -10.20 -6.50 1.26
C SER A 71 -11.31 -6.75 2.29
N GLY A 72 -11.88 -7.96 2.34
CA GLY A 72 -12.90 -8.34 3.32
C GLY A 72 -12.33 -8.81 4.67
N ASN A 73 -11.01 -8.92 4.81
CA ASN A 73 -10.40 -9.37 6.06
C ASN A 73 -10.21 -8.18 7.02
N GLY A 74 -10.75 -8.32 8.24
CA GLY A 74 -10.64 -7.30 9.29
C GLY A 74 -9.21 -6.84 9.57
N ALA A 75 -8.22 -7.75 9.52
CA ALA A 75 -6.81 -7.40 9.71
C ALA A 75 -6.29 -6.49 8.59
N THR A 76 -6.66 -6.74 7.34
CA THR A 76 -6.28 -5.87 6.21
C THR A 76 -6.97 -4.52 6.32
N SER A 77 -8.25 -4.50 6.72
CA SER A 77 -9.02 -3.27 6.92
C SER A 77 -8.45 -2.40 8.04
N GLU A 78 -7.98 -3.02 9.13
CA GLU A 78 -7.31 -2.32 10.22
C GLU A 78 -6.00 -1.68 9.73
N LEU A 79 -5.16 -2.41 8.98
CA LEU A 79 -3.94 -1.86 8.39
C LEU A 79 -4.22 -0.72 7.42
N ALA A 80 -5.26 -0.85 6.58
CA ALA A 80 -5.69 0.16 5.63
C ALA A 80 -6.25 1.41 6.33
N SER A 81 -6.89 1.28 7.49
CA SER A 81 -7.43 2.41 8.25
C SER A 81 -6.34 3.39 8.73
N ASN A 82 -5.10 2.91 8.83
CA ASN A 82 -3.93 3.71 9.19
C ASN A 82 -3.22 4.35 7.98
N VAL A 83 -3.84 4.31 6.80
CA VAL A 83 -3.35 4.95 5.58
C VAL A 83 -4.15 6.22 5.30
N ILE A 84 -3.46 7.35 5.25
CA ILE A 84 -4.05 8.65 4.91
C ILE A 84 -3.63 9.00 3.49
N VAL A 85 -4.59 9.16 2.58
CA VAL A 85 -4.32 9.62 1.21
C VAL A 85 -4.46 11.14 1.17
N LEU A 86 -3.39 11.85 0.82
CA LEU A 86 -3.39 13.28 0.58
C LEU A 86 -3.38 13.55 -0.93
#